data_AF-A0A3S3PJZ3-F1
#
_entry.id   AF-A0A3S3PJZ3-F1
#
_cell.length_a   1.000
_cell.length_b   1.000
_cell.length_c   1.000
_cell.angle_alpha   90.00
_cell.angle_beta   90.00
_cell.angle_gamma   90.00
#
_symmetry.space_group_name_H-M   'P 1'
#
loop_
_entity.id
_entity.type
_entity.pdbx_description
1 polymer ?
#
loop_
_entity_poly.entity_id
_entity_poly.type
_entity_poly.pdbx_seq_one_letter_code
_entity_poly.pdbx_strand_id
1 'polypeptide(L)'
;MIDWLYNVMKHANNNRDKQPWVVVVGHRPLYCTSSKPCRCTNGSTFVRKGFKNFGRYFGITPLEDVLYETGVDLVFSGHNHHYERTLPVYNHQFALKLQLLNSSASDPYFNPKASVYIVTGAAGEFWQWFPTSDGYLPENAVIGGEDINGEPLFVGRAIQAGDTIPGKVVPSHGVCYVSYGGREHAHREYQVLVSNRELKWKKAKEGKVKKRAIPAGLCEDGELLFVGRAFHDNSLVIGKVHPSHGVLYFPFGGQEHHTSVYEILRYKKH
;
A
#
# COMPACT_ATOMS: atom_id res chain seq x y z
N MET A 1 -15.79 -23.73 0.56
CA MET A 1 -14.94 -22.58 0.14
C MET A 1 -13.68 -23.06 -0.57
N ILE A 2 -12.99 -24.12 -0.09
CA ILE A 2 -11.83 -24.70 -0.78
C ILE A 2 -12.18 -25.40 -2.11
N ASP A 3 -13.32 -26.08 -2.21
CA ASP A 3 -13.70 -26.81 -3.43
C ASP A 3 -13.85 -25.87 -4.62
N TRP A 4 -14.37 -24.66 -4.37
CA TRP A 4 -14.42 -23.60 -5.38
C TRP A 4 -13.01 -23.24 -5.86
N LEU A 5 -12.08 -22.99 -4.93
CA LEU A 5 -10.72 -22.57 -5.25
C LEU A 5 -9.98 -23.69 -6.02
N TYR A 6 -10.10 -24.93 -5.57
CA TYR A 6 -9.56 -26.10 -6.24
C TYR A 6 -10.10 -26.24 -7.67
N ASN A 7 -11.43 -26.13 -7.84
CA ASN A 7 -12.07 -26.26 -9.15
C ASN A 7 -11.65 -25.14 -10.12
N VAL A 8 -11.56 -23.90 -9.64
CA VAL A 8 -11.09 -22.75 -10.43
C VAL A 8 -9.65 -22.98 -10.89
N MET A 9 -8.75 -23.41 -9.99
CA MET A 9 -7.35 -23.64 -10.34
C MET A 9 -7.19 -24.84 -11.28
N LYS A 10 -7.94 -25.92 -11.07
CA LYS A 10 -7.95 -27.08 -11.98
C LYS A 10 -8.44 -26.70 -13.38
N HIS A 11 -9.48 -25.87 -13.47
CA HIS A 11 -9.96 -25.34 -14.74
C HIS A 11 -8.91 -24.46 -15.43
N ALA A 12 -8.21 -23.59 -14.70
CA ALA A 12 -7.12 -22.78 -15.27
C ALA A 12 -5.98 -23.66 -15.79
N ASN A 13 -5.58 -24.69 -15.02
CA ASN A 13 -4.52 -25.61 -15.39
C ASN A 13 -4.86 -26.45 -16.65
N ASN A 14 -6.14 -26.74 -16.90
CA ASN A 14 -6.59 -27.43 -18.10
C ASN A 14 -6.62 -26.54 -19.37
N ASN A 15 -6.45 -25.22 -19.23
CA ASN A 15 -6.54 -24.25 -20.33
C ASN A 15 -5.18 -23.62 -20.68
N ARG A 16 -4.07 -24.31 -20.39
CA ARG A 16 -2.71 -23.78 -20.57
C ARG A 16 -2.34 -23.42 -22.00
N ASP A 17 -3.00 -24.01 -22.98
CA ASP A 17 -2.82 -23.66 -24.39
C ASP A 17 -3.21 -22.19 -24.69
N LYS A 18 -4.11 -21.61 -23.88
CA LYS A 18 -4.54 -20.21 -23.98
C LYS A 18 -4.00 -19.35 -22.85
N GLN A 19 -3.82 -19.91 -21.66
CA GLN A 19 -3.34 -19.25 -20.45
C GLN A 19 -2.15 -20.01 -19.87
N PRO A 20 -0.94 -19.80 -20.40
CA PRO A 20 0.20 -20.66 -20.09
C PRO A 20 0.66 -20.60 -18.64
N TRP A 21 0.35 -19.51 -17.94
CA TRP A 21 0.73 -19.28 -16.54
C TRP A 21 -0.49 -19.24 -15.63
N VAL A 22 -0.41 -19.96 -14.51
CA VAL A 22 -1.33 -19.86 -13.39
C VAL A 22 -0.63 -19.15 -12.25
N VAL A 23 -1.11 -17.95 -11.93
CA VAL A 23 -0.53 -17.07 -10.89
C VAL A 23 -1.54 -16.87 -9.78
N VAL A 24 -1.10 -17.05 -8.53
CA VAL A 24 -1.91 -16.80 -7.33
C VAL A 24 -1.35 -15.61 -6.57
N VAL A 25 -2.23 -14.74 -6.08
CA VAL A 25 -1.88 -13.59 -5.24
C VAL A 25 -2.56 -13.73 -3.89
N GLY A 26 -1.78 -13.71 -2.81
CA GLY A 26 -2.25 -13.84 -1.44
C GLY A 26 -1.70 -12.75 -0.52
N HIS A 27 -2.36 -12.53 0.62
CA HIS A 27 -1.87 -11.55 1.60
C HIS A 27 -0.63 -12.05 2.36
N ARG A 28 -0.68 -13.28 2.89
CA ARG A 28 0.37 -13.86 3.76
C ARG A 28 1.22 -14.88 2.99
N PRO A 29 2.55 -14.84 3.15
CA PRO A 29 3.45 -15.78 2.48
C PRO A 29 3.42 -17.17 3.14
N LEU A 30 3.51 -18.21 2.31
CA LEU A 30 3.66 -19.60 2.77
C LEU A 30 5.11 -19.90 3.19
N TYR A 31 6.07 -19.22 2.56
CA TYR A 31 7.51 -19.32 2.80
C TYR A 31 8.09 -17.93 3.02
N CYS A 32 8.84 -17.75 4.10
CA CYS A 32 9.62 -16.54 4.33
C CYS A 32 10.69 -16.72 5.41
N THR A 33 11.67 -15.82 5.49
CA THR A 33 12.84 -15.89 6.39
C THR A 33 12.78 -14.94 7.60
N SER A 34 11.72 -14.14 7.74
CA SER A 34 11.55 -13.24 8.90
C SER A 34 11.49 -13.98 10.24
N SER A 35 12.34 -13.63 11.20
CA SER A 35 12.32 -14.17 12.57
C SER A 35 11.14 -13.69 13.45
N LYS A 36 10.19 -12.91 12.92
CA LYS A 36 9.07 -12.37 13.71
C LYS A 36 7.99 -13.44 13.98
N PRO A 37 7.57 -13.67 15.25
CA PRO A 37 6.66 -14.75 15.65
C PRO A 37 5.26 -14.79 15.00
N CYS A 38 4.80 -13.68 14.40
CA CYS A 38 3.49 -13.58 13.74
C CYS A 38 3.60 -13.48 12.21
N ARG A 39 4.82 -13.61 11.67
CA ARG A 39 5.12 -13.57 10.23
C ARG A 39 5.44 -14.98 9.73
N CYS A 40 6.71 -15.40 9.84
CA CYS A 40 7.21 -16.64 9.20
C CYS A 40 7.28 -17.87 10.11
N THR A 41 6.89 -17.75 11.37
CA THR A 41 6.85 -18.91 12.27
C THR A 41 5.46 -19.55 12.23
N ASN A 42 4.49 -18.94 12.90
CA ASN A 42 3.16 -19.53 13.06
C ASN A 42 2.25 -19.17 11.87
N GLY A 43 2.27 -17.91 11.43
CA GLY A 43 1.41 -17.40 10.36
C GLY A 43 1.59 -18.10 9.01
N SER A 44 2.83 -18.24 8.54
CA SER A 44 3.16 -18.98 7.31
C SER A 44 2.78 -20.46 7.41
N THR A 45 3.07 -21.10 8.54
CA THR A 45 2.72 -22.51 8.79
C THR A 45 1.21 -22.72 8.75
N PHE A 46 0.42 -21.82 9.34
CA PHE A 46 -1.04 -21.89 9.31
C PHE A 46 -1.62 -21.79 7.90
N VAL A 47 -1.10 -20.88 7.08
CA VAL A 47 -1.58 -20.74 5.69
C VAL A 47 -1.12 -21.93 4.84
N ARG A 48 0.12 -22.39 5.05
CA ARG A 48 0.74 -23.47 4.27
C ARG A 48 0.09 -24.82 4.55
N LYS A 49 -0.01 -25.22 5.83
CA LYS A 49 -0.49 -26.55 6.26
C LYS A 49 -1.94 -26.58 6.75
N GLY A 50 -2.56 -25.42 6.92
CA GLY A 50 -3.89 -25.36 7.50
C GLY A 50 -3.91 -25.78 8.97
N PHE A 51 -5.11 -25.88 9.54
CA PHE A 51 -5.32 -26.49 10.86
C PHE A 51 -6.67 -27.23 10.91
N LYS A 52 -6.70 -28.35 11.62
CA LYS A 52 -7.93 -29.01 12.03
C LYS A 52 -8.27 -28.55 13.46
N ASN A 53 -9.48 -28.00 13.65
CA ASN A 53 -10.12 -27.67 14.94
C ASN A 53 -9.43 -26.60 15.82
N PHE A 54 -9.79 -25.32 15.61
CA PHE A 54 -9.55 -24.26 16.59
C PHE A 54 -10.85 -23.46 16.86
N GLY A 55 -11.70 -24.00 17.75
CA GLY A 55 -12.93 -23.33 18.19
C GLY A 55 -13.93 -23.04 17.06
N ARG A 56 -14.56 -21.85 17.11
CA ARG A 56 -15.70 -21.43 16.27
C ARG A 56 -15.34 -21.09 14.81
N TYR A 57 -14.05 -21.18 14.43
CA TYR A 57 -13.58 -20.91 13.07
C TYR A 57 -13.35 -22.23 12.31
N PHE A 58 -14.07 -22.39 11.20
CA PHE A 58 -13.88 -23.49 10.27
C PHE A 58 -12.43 -23.53 9.77
N GLY A 59 -11.82 -24.72 9.83
CA GLY A 59 -10.40 -24.93 9.57
C GLY A 59 -9.92 -24.32 8.25
N ILE A 60 -8.78 -23.63 8.29
CA ILE A 60 -8.07 -23.25 7.07
C ILE A 60 -7.50 -24.55 6.49
N THR A 61 -7.84 -24.88 5.25
CA THR A 61 -7.27 -26.03 4.51
C THR A 61 -5.81 -25.74 4.14
N PRO A 62 -4.92 -26.74 4.09
CA PRO A 62 -3.55 -26.58 3.56
C PRO A 62 -3.57 -25.99 2.15
N LEU A 63 -3.24 -24.70 2.02
CA LEU A 63 -3.21 -24.03 0.73
C LEU A 63 -2.07 -24.54 -0.14
N GLU A 64 -0.95 -24.95 0.47
CA GLU A 64 0.21 -25.49 -0.25
C GLU A 64 -0.14 -26.70 -1.11
N ASP A 65 -0.92 -27.63 -0.56
CA ASP A 65 -1.27 -28.89 -1.23
C ASP A 65 -2.16 -28.60 -2.44
N VAL A 66 -3.13 -27.68 -2.29
CA VAL A 66 -3.98 -27.25 -3.41
C VAL A 66 -3.16 -26.59 -4.52
N LEU A 67 -2.25 -25.68 -4.18
CA LEU A 67 -1.41 -24.98 -5.16
C LEU A 67 -0.50 -25.96 -5.92
N TYR A 68 0.04 -26.95 -5.21
CA TYR A 68 0.89 -27.98 -5.79
C TYR A 68 0.09 -28.92 -6.70
N GLU A 69 -1.04 -29.47 -6.24
CA GLU A 69 -1.87 -30.41 -7.00
C GLU A 69 -2.51 -29.79 -8.24
N THR A 70 -2.80 -28.50 -8.20
CA THR A 70 -3.39 -27.77 -9.33
C THR A 70 -2.34 -27.15 -10.26
N GLY A 71 -1.05 -27.34 -9.97
CA GLY A 71 0.05 -26.94 -10.84
C GLY A 71 0.31 -25.44 -10.88
N VAL A 72 0.07 -24.68 -9.81
CA VAL A 72 0.34 -23.23 -9.81
C VAL A 72 1.82 -22.93 -10.04
N ASP A 73 2.13 -22.00 -10.95
CA ASP A 73 3.50 -21.66 -11.31
C ASP A 73 4.12 -20.67 -10.32
N LEU A 74 3.40 -19.57 -10.07
CA LEU A 74 3.88 -18.45 -9.25
C LEU A 74 2.87 -18.06 -8.17
N VAL A 75 3.38 -17.78 -6.98
CA VAL A 75 2.57 -17.30 -5.85
C VAL A 75 3.17 -16.00 -5.32
N PHE A 76 2.46 -14.89 -5.49
CA PHE A 76 2.83 -13.61 -4.91
C PHE A 76 2.22 -13.44 -3.52
N SER A 77 2.99 -12.87 -2.61
CA SER A 77 2.55 -12.58 -1.26
C SER A 77 3.13 -11.28 -0.71
N GLY A 78 2.45 -10.72 0.30
CA GLY A 78 2.85 -9.52 1.00
C GLY A 78 3.20 -9.78 2.47
N HIS A 79 2.68 -8.95 3.37
CA HIS A 79 2.76 -9.02 4.83
C HIS A 79 4.16 -8.81 5.45
N ASN A 80 5.22 -9.17 4.72
CA ASN A 80 6.61 -9.00 5.12
C ASN A 80 7.27 -7.84 4.38
N HIS A 81 8.14 -7.12 5.08
CA HIS A 81 8.81 -5.90 4.59
C HIS A 81 10.20 -6.22 4.00
N HIS A 82 10.32 -7.34 3.31
CA HIS A 82 11.49 -7.70 2.55
C HIS A 82 11.04 -8.44 1.31
N TYR A 83 11.80 -8.25 0.24
CA TYR A 83 11.63 -9.04 -0.96
C TYR A 83 12.27 -10.41 -0.76
N GLU A 84 11.56 -11.48 -1.09
CA GLU A 84 12.09 -12.85 -1.13
C GLU A 84 11.55 -13.57 -2.35
N ARG A 85 12.38 -14.42 -2.96
CA ARG A 85 11.99 -15.33 -4.03
C ARG A 85 12.59 -16.70 -3.75
N THR A 86 11.75 -17.73 -3.74
CA THR A 86 12.21 -19.09 -3.50
C THR A 86 12.74 -19.74 -4.79
N LEU A 87 13.50 -20.82 -4.66
CA LEU A 87 13.47 -21.89 -5.68
C LEU A 87 12.07 -22.51 -5.70
N PRO A 88 11.66 -23.21 -6.77
CA PRO A 88 10.41 -23.96 -6.70
C PRO A 88 10.44 -24.90 -5.50
N VAL A 89 9.39 -24.90 -4.67
CA VAL A 89 9.42 -25.54 -3.35
C VAL A 89 8.08 -26.13 -2.99
N TYR A 90 8.12 -27.32 -2.41
CA TYR A 90 6.97 -27.97 -1.82
C TYR A 90 7.40 -28.66 -0.54
N ASN A 91 6.65 -28.45 0.54
CA ASN A 91 6.90 -29.01 1.86
C ASN A 91 8.34 -28.83 2.38
N HIS A 92 8.89 -27.62 2.23
CA HIS A 92 10.29 -27.27 2.53
C HIS A 92 11.36 -28.06 1.74
N GLN A 93 10.96 -28.81 0.72
CA GLN A 93 11.87 -29.46 -0.20
C GLN A 93 11.94 -28.64 -1.48
N PHE A 94 13.12 -28.09 -1.76
CA PHE A 94 13.36 -27.41 -3.03
C PHE A 94 13.30 -28.42 -4.16
N ALA A 95 12.64 -28.05 -5.26
CA ALA A 95 12.52 -28.85 -6.46
C ALA A 95 13.89 -29.28 -6.98
N LEU A 96 14.97 -28.53 -6.73
CA LEU A 96 16.34 -28.94 -7.07
C LEU A 96 16.70 -30.32 -6.48
N LYS A 97 16.29 -30.62 -5.24
CA LYS A 97 16.52 -31.94 -4.62
C LYS A 97 15.65 -33.04 -5.25
N LEU A 98 14.54 -32.69 -5.90
CA LEU A 98 13.63 -33.57 -6.64
C LEU A 98 14.00 -33.71 -8.13
N GLN A 99 14.69 -32.71 -8.71
CA GLN A 99 15.13 -32.64 -10.11
C GLN A 99 16.51 -33.28 -10.30
N LEU A 100 17.37 -33.22 -9.29
CA LEU A 100 18.65 -33.94 -9.23
C LEU A 100 18.49 -35.47 -9.23
N LEU A 101 17.28 -35.98 -9.02
CA LEU A 101 16.97 -37.41 -9.09
C LEU A 101 16.61 -37.90 -10.50
N ASN A 102 16.33 -37.00 -11.47
CA ASN A 102 15.98 -37.40 -12.84
C ASN A 102 16.20 -36.26 -13.86
N SER A 103 17.44 -36.13 -14.33
CA SER A 103 17.86 -35.45 -15.58
C SER A 103 18.21 -33.94 -15.51
N SER A 104 19.33 -33.63 -16.14
CA SER A 104 19.81 -32.38 -16.73
C SER A 104 18.78 -31.26 -16.93
N ALA A 105 18.70 -30.29 -16.00
CA ALA A 105 17.98 -29.03 -16.23
C ALA A 105 18.91 -27.86 -15.87
N SER A 106 19.29 -27.07 -16.88
CA SER A 106 20.15 -25.88 -16.75
C SER A 106 19.44 -24.67 -16.13
N ASP A 107 18.12 -24.74 -15.88
CA ASP A 107 17.35 -23.69 -15.21
C ASP A 107 16.25 -24.31 -14.31
N PRO A 108 16.29 -24.14 -12.98
CA PRO A 108 15.27 -24.67 -12.06
C PRO A 108 13.90 -23.99 -12.21
N TYR A 109 13.81 -22.89 -12.96
CA TYR A 109 12.56 -22.17 -13.20
C TYR A 109 11.87 -22.56 -14.52
N PHE A 110 12.51 -23.38 -15.35
CA PHE A 110 11.90 -23.88 -16.57
C PHE A 110 10.97 -25.06 -16.27
N ASN A 111 9.66 -24.86 -16.45
CA ASN A 111 8.60 -25.84 -16.18
C ASN A 111 8.76 -26.58 -14.83
N PRO A 112 8.77 -25.84 -13.71
CA PRO A 112 9.09 -26.41 -12.41
C PRO A 112 7.96 -27.33 -11.92
N LYS A 113 8.33 -28.40 -11.20
CA LYS A 113 7.35 -29.34 -10.61
C LYS A 113 6.61 -28.79 -9.38
N ALA A 114 6.99 -27.62 -8.89
CA ALA A 114 6.40 -26.98 -7.72
C ALA A 114 6.32 -25.47 -7.95
N SER A 115 5.48 -24.79 -7.19
CA SER A 115 5.32 -23.33 -7.30
C SER A 115 6.56 -22.58 -6.81
N VAL A 116 6.81 -21.43 -7.42
CA VAL A 116 7.77 -20.43 -6.94
C VAL A 116 7.04 -19.38 -6.13
N TYR A 117 7.52 -19.09 -4.92
CA TYR A 117 6.91 -18.12 -4.02
C TYR A 117 7.71 -16.82 -4.03
N ILE A 118 7.01 -15.71 -4.20
CA ILE A 118 7.57 -14.36 -4.23
C ILE A 118 6.91 -13.53 -3.14
N VAL A 119 7.69 -13.12 -2.15
CA VAL A 119 7.31 -12.09 -1.19
C VAL A 119 7.70 -10.75 -1.80
N THR A 120 6.72 -9.90 -2.07
CA THR A 120 6.91 -8.63 -2.77
C THR A 120 7.58 -7.55 -1.92
N GLY A 121 7.65 -7.74 -0.60
CA GLY A 121 8.02 -6.69 0.36
C GLY A 121 6.86 -5.76 0.75
N ALA A 122 5.67 -5.93 0.14
CA ALA A 122 4.50 -5.12 0.46
C ALA A 122 3.77 -5.67 1.70
N ALA A 123 3.85 -4.97 2.84
CA ALA A 123 3.27 -5.45 4.09
C ALA A 123 1.77 -5.16 4.27
N GLY A 124 1.13 -4.60 3.24
CA GLY A 124 -0.12 -3.86 3.35
C GLY A 124 0.15 -2.47 3.93
N GLU A 125 -0.24 -1.43 3.20
CA GLU A 125 -0.21 -0.06 3.72
C GLU A 125 -1.56 0.23 4.40
N PHE A 126 -1.52 0.83 5.60
CA PHE A 126 -2.76 1.19 6.30
C PHE A 126 -3.40 2.45 5.72
N TRP A 127 -2.66 3.16 4.88
CA TRP A 127 -3.07 4.32 4.13
C TRP A 127 -2.48 4.21 2.72
N GLN A 128 -3.15 4.77 1.73
CA GLN A 128 -2.69 4.78 0.34
C GLN A 128 -3.15 6.06 -0.36
N TRP A 129 -2.45 6.42 -1.43
CA TRP A 129 -2.85 7.50 -2.32
C TRP A 129 -3.70 6.93 -3.45
N PHE A 130 -4.99 7.24 -3.43
CA PHE A 130 -5.96 6.74 -4.40
C PHE A 130 -6.15 7.76 -5.53
N PRO A 131 -5.80 7.41 -6.79
CA PRO A 131 -6.06 8.28 -7.95
C PRO A 131 -7.55 8.51 -8.16
N THR A 132 -7.94 9.76 -8.34
CA THR A 132 -9.34 10.17 -8.52
C THR A 132 -9.42 11.49 -9.28
N SER A 133 -10.63 11.90 -9.64
CA SER A 133 -10.89 13.18 -10.27
C SER A 133 -12.24 13.77 -9.88
N ASP A 134 -12.45 15.04 -10.23
CA ASP A 134 -13.76 15.70 -10.27
C ASP A 134 -14.57 15.62 -8.96
N GLY A 135 -13.89 15.67 -7.82
CA GLY A 135 -14.53 15.65 -6.50
C GLY A 135 -14.89 14.26 -5.99
N TYR A 136 -14.64 13.18 -6.76
CA TYR A 136 -14.92 11.83 -6.29
C TYR A 136 -14.04 11.47 -5.09
N LEU A 137 -14.70 11.01 -4.02
CA LEU A 137 -14.06 10.58 -2.78
C LEU A 137 -14.27 9.06 -2.59
N PRO A 138 -13.19 8.27 -2.55
CA PRO A 138 -13.27 6.86 -2.18
C PRO A 138 -13.66 6.68 -0.71
N GLU A 139 -14.14 5.48 -0.36
CA GLU A 139 -14.38 5.10 1.03
C GLU A 139 -13.09 5.24 1.86
N ASN A 140 -13.23 5.68 3.11
CA ASN A 140 -12.12 5.94 4.04
C ASN A 140 -11.16 7.08 3.62
N ALA A 141 -11.62 8.01 2.76
CA ALA A 141 -10.92 9.26 2.49
C ALA A 141 -10.67 10.05 3.78
N VAL A 142 -9.44 10.55 3.94
CA VAL A 142 -9.00 11.23 5.16
C VAL A 142 -9.45 12.69 5.15
N ILE A 143 -10.40 13.02 6.03
CA ILE A 143 -10.75 14.40 6.34
C ILE A 143 -9.56 15.06 7.04
N GLY A 144 -9.02 16.11 6.43
CA GLY A 144 -7.89 16.86 6.97
C GLY A 144 -8.28 18.19 7.60
N GLY A 145 -9.42 18.74 7.20
CA GLY A 145 -9.81 20.09 7.57
C GLY A 145 -11.27 20.41 7.24
N GLU A 146 -11.59 21.69 7.28
CA GLU A 146 -12.93 22.23 7.08
C GLU A 146 -12.80 23.62 6.44
N ASP A 147 -13.59 23.88 5.41
CA ASP A 147 -13.62 25.18 4.72
C ASP A 147 -14.50 26.20 5.46
N ILE A 148 -14.45 27.46 5.06
CA ILE A 148 -15.18 28.57 5.71
C ILE A 148 -16.69 28.31 5.79
N ASN A 149 -17.24 27.61 4.79
CA ASN A 149 -18.66 27.26 4.69
C ASN A 149 -19.04 26.00 5.50
N GLY A 150 -18.10 25.38 6.22
CA GLY A 150 -18.29 24.12 6.95
C GLY A 150 -18.13 22.87 6.08
N GLU A 151 -17.73 22.99 4.81
CA GLU A 151 -17.49 21.84 3.95
C GLU A 151 -16.22 21.09 4.41
N PRO A 152 -16.29 19.74 4.57
CA PRO A 152 -15.11 18.96 4.92
C PRO A 152 -14.06 18.99 3.80
N LEU A 153 -12.82 19.32 4.18
CA LEU A 153 -11.66 19.30 3.30
C LEU A 153 -10.90 17.99 3.45
N PHE A 154 -10.55 17.36 2.33
CA PHE A 154 -9.86 16.08 2.32
C PHE A 154 -8.38 16.25 1.97
N VAL A 155 -7.56 15.35 2.50
CA VAL A 155 -6.12 15.34 2.22
C VAL A 155 -5.89 14.82 0.80
N GLY A 156 -5.41 15.70 -0.07
CA GLY A 156 -5.07 15.36 -1.45
C GLY A 156 -3.62 15.65 -1.79
N ARG A 157 -3.21 15.23 -2.98
CA ARG A 157 -1.99 15.69 -3.63
C ARG A 157 -2.16 15.70 -5.15
N ALA A 158 -1.46 16.59 -5.81
CA ALA A 158 -1.44 16.70 -7.27
C ALA A 158 -0.01 16.93 -7.77
N ILE A 159 0.21 16.66 -9.05
CA ILE A 159 1.47 16.98 -9.72
C ILE A 159 1.39 18.41 -10.24
N GLN A 160 2.33 19.26 -9.84
CA GLN A 160 2.44 20.65 -10.28
C GLN A 160 3.90 20.96 -10.58
N ALA A 161 4.17 21.31 -11.85
CA ALA A 161 5.52 21.63 -12.33
C ALA A 161 6.59 20.56 -11.99
N GLY A 162 6.24 19.28 -12.10
CA GLY A 162 7.14 18.15 -11.80
C GLY A 162 7.11 17.69 -10.34
N ASP A 163 6.72 18.57 -9.41
CA ASP A 163 6.60 18.24 -7.99
C ASP A 163 5.30 17.51 -7.69
N THR A 164 5.36 16.52 -6.80
CA THR A 164 4.15 15.97 -6.17
C THR A 164 3.85 16.77 -4.92
N ILE A 165 2.76 17.53 -4.90
CA ILE A 165 2.47 18.51 -3.84
C ILE A 165 1.19 18.13 -3.09
N PRO A 166 1.24 17.99 -1.75
CA PRO A 166 0.05 17.80 -0.94
C PRO A 166 -0.75 19.10 -0.78
N GLY A 167 -2.07 18.96 -0.70
CA GLY A 167 -3.01 20.06 -0.67
C GLY A 167 -4.39 19.67 -0.15
N LYS A 168 -5.38 20.54 -0.38
CA LYS A 168 -6.76 20.35 0.06
C LYS A 168 -7.62 19.91 -1.12
N VAL A 169 -8.46 18.90 -0.94
CA VAL A 169 -9.52 18.56 -1.89
C VAL A 169 -10.81 19.20 -1.41
N VAL A 170 -11.46 19.92 -2.33
CA VAL A 170 -12.76 20.55 -2.11
C VAL A 170 -13.77 19.83 -3.01
N PRO A 171 -14.56 18.89 -2.45
CA PRO A 171 -15.46 18.06 -3.25
C PRO A 171 -16.47 18.86 -4.09
N SER A 172 -17.05 19.93 -3.53
CA SER A 172 -18.00 20.79 -4.23
C SER A 172 -17.40 21.51 -5.45
N HIS A 173 -16.10 21.84 -5.39
CA HIS A 173 -15.36 22.44 -6.51
C HIS A 173 -14.85 21.39 -7.50
N GLY A 174 -14.84 20.11 -7.13
CA GLY A 174 -14.35 19.03 -7.96
C GLY A 174 -12.83 18.99 -8.15
N VAL A 175 -12.05 19.65 -7.27
CA VAL A 175 -10.61 19.83 -7.46
C VAL A 175 -9.79 19.63 -6.19
N CYS A 176 -8.52 19.27 -6.38
CA CYS A 176 -7.47 19.43 -5.39
C CYS A 176 -6.73 20.74 -5.63
N TYR A 177 -6.69 21.59 -4.61
CA TYR A 177 -5.88 22.80 -4.59
C TYR A 177 -4.52 22.51 -3.98
N VAL A 178 -3.45 22.90 -4.68
CA VAL A 178 -2.07 22.82 -4.19
C VAL A 178 -1.41 24.19 -4.22
N SER A 179 -0.46 24.41 -3.33
CA SER A 179 0.31 25.65 -3.24
C SER A 179 1.60 25.53 -4.04
N TYR A 180 1.86 26.44 -4.97
CA TYR A 180 3.11 26.47 -5.74
C TYR A 180 3.42 27.85 -6.30
N GLY A 181 4.65 28.33 -6.12
CA GLY A 181 5.14 29.57 -6.72
C GLY A 181 4.29 30.80 -6.36
N GLY A 182 3.87 30.93 -5.09
CA GLY A 182 3.08 32.05 -4.61
C GLY A 182 1.57 31.99 -4.91
N ARG A 183 1.09 30.93 -5.58
CA ARG A 183 -0.32 30.81 -6.02
C ARG A 183 -0.97 29.50 -5.58
N GLU A 184 -2.30 29.53 -5.54
CA GLU A 184 -3.15 28.34 -5.43
C GLU A 184 -3.44 27.80 -6.84
N HIS A 185 -3.18 26.51 -7.06
CA HIS A 185 -3.40 25.84 -8.34
C HIS A 185 -4.46 24.75 -8.18
N ALA A 186 -5.45 24.75 -9.07
CA ALA A 186 -6.56 23.79 -9.06
C ALA A 186 -6.28 22.63 -10.02
N HIS A 187 -6.39 21.40 -9.52
CA HIS A 187 -6.23 20.18 -10.32
C HIS A 187 -7.51 19.35 -10.25
N ARG A 188 -8.05 18.99 -11.42
CA ARG A 188 -9.20 18.08 -11.54
C ARG A 188 -8.80 16.62 -11.41
N GLU A 189 -7.58 16.28 -11.80
CA GLU A 189 -6.98 14.95 -11.60
C GLU A 189 -5.98 15.01 -10.45
N TYR A 190 -6.17 14.16 -9.44
CA TYR A 190 -5.38 14.19 -8.23
C TYR A 190 -5.42 12.84 -7.51
N GLN A 191 -4.73 12.76 -6.37
CA GLN A 191 -4.80 11.59 -5.49
C GLN A 191 -5.34 12.00 -4.13
N VAL A 192 -6.22 11.19 -3.55
CA VAL A 192 -6.75 11.37 -2.20
C VAL A 192 -6.07 10.38 -1.26
N LEU A 193 -5.71 10.83 -0.07
CA LEU A 193 -5.24 9.95 0.99
C LEU A 193 -6.44 9.19 1.57
N VAL A 194 -6.41 7.86 1.47
CA VAL A 194 -7.37 6.99 2.16
C VAL A 194 -6.66 6.20 3.25
N SER A 195 -7.35 5.90 4.34
CA SER A 195 -6.75 5.17 5.47
C SER A 195 -7.74 4.26 6.18
N ASN A 196 -7.38 2.98 6.30
CA ASN A 196 -8.15 1.99 7.07
C ASN A 196 -7.78 2.00 8.57
N ARG A 197 -6.96 2.96 9.00
CA ARG A 197 -6.60 3.18 10.41
C ARG A 197 -6.67 4.65 10.78
N GLU A 198 -6.89 4.90 12.06
CA GLU A 198 -6.87 6.25 12.63
C GLU A 198 -5.49 6.90 12.46
N LEU A 199 -5.47 8.05 11.76
CA LEU A 199 -4.33 8.94 11.67
C LEU A 199 -4.43 10.04 12.74
N LYS A 200 -3.30 10.64 13.11
CA LYS A 200 -3.26 11.70 14.12
C LYS A 200 -2.56 12.94 13.61
N TRP A 201 -3.16 14.09 13.93
CA TRP A 201 -2.54 15.39 13.80
C TRP A 201 -1.69 15.68 15.05
N LYS A 202 -0.50 16.24 14.86
CA LYS A 202 0.37 16.63 15.96
C LYS A 202 1.00 17.98 15.69
N LYS A 203 0.91 18.89 16.67
CA LYS A 203 1.60 20.18 16.63
C LYS A 203 3.09 20.04 16.33
N ALA A 204 3.54 20.83 15.37
CA ALA A 204 4.91 20.94 14.90
C ALA A 204 5.19 22.41 14.52
N LYS A 205 6.47 22.73 14.32
CA LYS A 205 6.90 24.05 13.90
C LYS A 205 8.27 24.02 13.25
N GLU A 206 8.62 25.06 12.50
CA GLU A 206 9.98 25.31 11.99
C GLU A 206 10.54 24.10 11.22
N GLY A 207 9.75 23.53 10.30
CA GLY A 207 10.15 22.40 9.45
C GLY A 207 10.28 21.05 10.18
N LYS A 208 10.04 21.00 11.51
CA LYS A 208 10.28 19.78 12.30
C LYS A 208 9.33 18.64 11.92
N VAL A 209 9.86 17.69 11.16
CA VAL A 209 9.19 16.42 10.85
C VAL A 209 9.15 15.55 12.10
N LYS A 210 7.95 15.27 12.61
CA LYS A 210 7.77 14.39 13.77
C LYS A 210 7.98 12.94 13.34
N LYS A 211 8.51 12.10 14.25
CA LYS A 211 8.52 10.64 14.06
C LYS A 211 7.13 10.18 13.59
N ARG A 212 7.08 9.38 12.53
CA ARG A 212 5.88 8.81 11.92
C ARG A 212 5.05 9.77 11.06
N ALA A 213 5.58 10.94 10.70
CA ALA A 213 4.95 11.80 9.71
C ALA A 213 4.76 11.03 8.39
N ILE A 214 3.64 11.28 7.71
CA ILE A 214 3.31 10.64 6.43
C ILE A 214 3.97 11.44 5.31
N PRO A 215 4.94 10.87 4.56
CA PRO A 215 5.45 11.48 3.35
C PRO A 215 4.32 11.55 2.32
N ALA A 216 4.17 12.71 1.70
CA ALA A 216 3.02 13.01 0.85
C ALA A 216 3.40 13.54 -0.51
N GLY A 217 4.58 14.14 -0.61
CA GLY A 217 5.07 14.73 -1.84
C GLY A 217 6.58 14.59 -1.97
N LEU A 218 7.07 14.93 -3.15
CA LEU A 218 8.48 14.92 -3.50
C LEU A 218 8.70 16.08 -4.46
N CYS A 219 9.64 16.94 -4.12
CA CYS A 219 10.14 18.00 -5.00
C CYS A 219 11.08 17.39 -6.05
N GLU A 220 11.26 18.07 -7.18
CA GLU A 220 12.17 17.66 -8.25
C GLU A 220 13.63 17.48 -7.76
N ASP A 221 14.05 18.26 -6.77
CA ASP A 221 15.35 18.15 -6.10
C ASP A 221 15.49 16.93 -5.17
N GLY A 222 14.42 16.16 -4.98
CA GLY A 222 14.37 14.98 -4.13
C GLY A 222 13.94 15.24 -2.68
N GLU A 223 13.60 16.47 -2.29
CA GLU A 223 13.12 16.75 -0.94
C GLU A 223 11.71 16.21 -0.71
N LEU A 224 11.53 15.48 0.40
CA LEU A 224 10.22 14.97 0.81
C LEU A 224 9.35 16.06 1.43
N LEU A 225 8.13 16.16 0.92
CA LEU A 225 7.07 16.98 1.49
C LEU A 225 6.13 16.15 2.37
N PHE A 226 5.58 16.77 3.40
CA PHE A 226 4.67 16.12 4.35
C PHE A 226 3.32 16.83 4.40
N VAL A 227 2.26 16.09 4.75
CA VAL A 227 0.95 16.71 4.98
C VAL A 227 0.97 17.50 6.27
N GLY A 228 0.67 18.79 6.16
CA GLY A 228 0.37 19.65 7.29
C GLY A 228 -0.99 20.32 7.17
N ARG A 229 -1.46 20.86 8.28
CA ARG A 229 -2.62 21.75 8.31
C ARG A 229 -2.41 22.91 9.27
N ALA A 230 -3.09 24.01 9.02
CA ALA A 230 -3.13 25.18 9.88
C ALA A 230 -4.51 25.83 9.84
N PHE A 231 -4.82 26.60 10.88
CA PHE A 231 -6.03 27.41 10.91
C PHE A 231 -5.74 28.76 10.25
N HIS A 232 -6.59 29.18 9.32
CA HIS A 232 -6.49 30.43 8.57
C HIS A 232 -7.89 30.91 8.20
N ASP A 233 -8.25 32.14 8.58
CA ASP A 233 -9.52 32.79 8.24
C ASP A 233 -10.76 31.89 8.42
N ASN A 234 -10.91 31.31 9.61
CA ASN A 234 -12.00 30.37 9.96
C ASN A 234 -12.04 29.04 9.19
N SER A 235 -11.02 28.74 8.38
CA SER A 235 -10.83 27.45 7.75
C SER A 235 -9.66 26.70 8.38
N LEU A 236 -9.80 25.38 8.49
CA LEU A 236 -8.70 24.48 8.80
C LEU A 236 -8.16 23.91 7.48
N VAL A 237 -7.09 24.50 6.97
CA VAL A 237 -6.57 24.25 5.62
C VAL A 237 -5.40 23.28 5.60
N ILE A 238 -5.33 22.45 4.56
CA ILE A 238 -4.31 21.42 4.35
C ILE A 238 -3.28 21.91 3.34
N GLY A 239 -2.01 21.57 3.52
CA GLY A 239 -0.95 21.94 2.60
C GLY A 239 0.36 21.15 2.77
N LYS A 240 1.43 21.68 2.19
CA LYS A 240 2.77 21.08 2.17
C LYS A 240 3.65 21.62 3.29
N VAL A 241 4.08 20.76 4.19
CA VAL A 241 5.21 21.07 5.07
C VAL A 241 6.48 20.86 4.27
N HIS A 242 7.28 21.90 4.16
CA HIS A 242 8.57 21.90 3.49
C HIS A 242 9.68 21.98 4.54
N PRO A 243 10.34 20.85 4.88
CA PRO A 243 11.29 20.78 5.98
C PRO A 243 12.43 21.81 5.88
N SER A 244 13.07 21.95 4.73
CA SER A 244 14.19 22.87 4.50
C SER A 244 13.79 24.34 4.61
N HIS A 245 12.59 24.71 4.14
CA HIS A 245 12.07 26.08 4.25
C HIS A 245 11.55 26.39 5.67
N GLY A 246 11.32 25.37 6.49
CA GLY A 246 10.88 25.56 7.87
C GLY A 246 9.40 25.87 8.04
N VAL A 247 8.58 25.77 6.99
CA VAL A 247 7.18 26.24 7.00
C VAL A 247 6.20 25.23 6.41
N LEU A 248 4.93 25.39 6.77
CA LEU A 248 3.79 24.86 6.04
C LEU A 248 3.34 25.90 5.02
N TYR A 249 3.28 25.53 3.75
CA TYR A 249 2.59 26.30 2.71
C TYR A 249 1.20 25.69 2.47
N PHE A 250 0.19 26.53 2.30
CA PHE A 250 -1.17 26.10 2.04
C PHE A 250 -1.88 27.02 1.05
N PRO A 251 -2.75 26.48 0.18
CA PRO A 251 -3.49 27.26 -0.78
C PRO A 251 -4.78 27.82 -0.17
N PHE A 252 -5.05 29.11 -0.35
CA PHE A 252 -6.28 29.78 0.10
C PHE A 252 -6.53 31.07 -0.69
N GLY A 253 -7.79 31.32 -1.08
CA GLY A 253 -8.17 32.58 -1.74
C GLY A 253 -7.40 32.91 -3.02
N GLY A 254 -6.96 31.90 -3.78
CA GLY A 254 -6.15 32.08 -5.00
C GLY A 254 -4.64 32.25 -4.77
N GLN A 255 -4.17 32.27 -3.52
CA GLN A 255 -2.78 32.53 -3.16
C GLN A 255 -2.15 31.39 -2.35
N GLU A 256 -0.82 31.32 -2.38
CA GLU A 256 -0.04 30.47 -1.47
C GLU A 256 0.27 31.26 -0.20
N HIS A 257 -0.26 30.79 0.92
CA HIS A 257 0.02 31.31 2.25
C HIS A 257 1.01 30.39 2.96
N HIS A 258 1.65 30.89 4.03
CA HIS A 258 2.58 30.08 4.81
C HIS A 258 2.51 30.37 6.31
N THR A 259 2.93 29.39 7.11
CA THR A 259 3.09 29.52 8.57
C THR A 259 4.21 28.63 9.07
N SER A 260 4.94 29.08 10.09
CA SER A 260 5.95 28.28 10.79
C SER A 260 5.36 27.39 11.88
N VAL A 261 4.07 27.53 12.22
CA VAL A 261 3.38 26.74 13.25
C VAL A 261 2.18 26.03 12.65
N TYR A 262 2.15 24.70 12.77
CA TYR A 262 1.19 23.86 12.08
C TYR A 262 0.99 22.53 12.81
N GLU A 263 0.04 21.72 12.34
CA GLU A 263 -0.06 20.31 12.70
C GLU A 263 0.43 19.44 11.55
N ILE A 264 1.18 18.38 11.87
CA ILE A 264 1.65 17.40 10.89
C ILE A 264 0.85 16.10 11.04
N LEU A 265 0.47 15.50 9.91
CA LEU A 265 -0.22 14.22 9.88
C LEU A 265 0.74 13.07 10.12
N ARG A 266 0.39 12.16 11.04
CA ARG A 266 1.22 10.98 11.37
C ARG A 266 0.39 9.74 11.65
N TYR A 267 1.00 8.57 11.48
CA TYR A 267 0.37 7.30 11.87
C TYR A 267 0.46 7.04 13.39
N LYS A 268 -0.59 6.45 13.96
CA LYS A 268 -0.68 6.05 15.38
C LYS A 268 0.14 4.77 15.62
N LYS A 269 0.85 4.68 16.76
CA LYS A 269 1.40 3.39 17.23
C LYS A 269 0.24 2.57 17.77
N HIS A 270 0.18 1.30 17.42
CA HIS A 270 -0.48 0.29 18.24
C HIS A 270 0.59 -0.37 19.11
#